data_AF-A0A5E4IT35-F1
#
_entry.id   AF-A0A5E4IT35-F1
#
_cell.length_a   1.000
_cell.length_b   1.000
_cell.length_c   1.000
_cell.angle_alpha   90.00
_cell.angle_beta   90.00
_cell.angle_gamma   90.00
#
_symmetry.space_group_name_H-M   'P 1'
#
loop_
_entity.id
_entity.type
_entity.pdbx_description
1 polymer ?
#
loop_
_entity_poly.entity_id
_entity_poly.type
_entity_poly.pdbx_seq_one_letter_code
_entity_poly.pdbx_strand_id
1 'polypeptide(L)'
;MKYSPITTSHFDKQFSRLTKKNAVFKEQAAKKIKGIVLNPEIGMPKTHKLRGLRSLHITDHFVVVYMIFKDLVIFVEIDHHDNAYRAVEGVMQRLVDDEKLLATLQRMGITNEEFVHFIRAIGLSGH
;
A
#
# COMPACT_ATOMS: atom_id res chain seq x y z
N MET A 1 15.83 -10.11 -6.00
CA MET A 1 15.53 -9.85 -4.57
C MET A 1 14.02 -10.00 -4.40
N LYS A 2 13.54 -10.61 -3.31
CA LYS A 2 12.10 -10.90 -3.12
C LYS A 2 11.61 -10.02 -1.98
N TYR A 3 10.84 -8.99 -2.30
CA TYR A 3 10.25 -8.14 -1.26
C TYR A 3 9.26 -8.94 -0.42
N SER A 4 9.06 -8.57 0.84
CA SER A 4 8.01 -9.17 1.67
C SER A 4 6.72 -8.33 1.59
N PRO A 5 5.59 -8.93 1.17
CA PRO A 5 4.32 -8.21 1.13
C PRO A 5 3.74 -8.05 2.54
N ILE A 6 3.38 -6.82 2.89
CA ILE A 6 2.70 -6.47 4.13
C ILE A 6 1.38 -5.78 3.77
N THR A 7 0.29 -6.12 4.46
CA THR A 7 -1.02 -5.49 4.24
C THR A 7 -1.48 -4.74 5.47
N THR A 8 -2.04 -3.55 5.27
CA THR A 8 -2.71 -2.79 6.33
C THR A 8 -4.06 -3.41 6.68
N SER A 9 -4.58 -3.08 7.86
CA SER A 9 -5.93 -3.42 8.27
C SER A 9 -6.98 -2.83 7.32
N HIS A 10 -6.71 -1.63 6.80
CA HIS A 10 -7.57 -0.99 5.82
C HIS A 10 -7.56 -1.73 4.48
N PHE A 11 -6.38 -2.09 3.96
CA PHE A 11 -6.25 -2.85 2.72
C PHE A 11 -6.98 -4.18 2.81
N ASP A 12 -6.85 -4.93 3.90
CA ASP A 12 -7.51 -6.21 4.07
C ASP A 12 -9.04 -6.09 4.02
N LYS A 13 -9.60 -5.06 4.67
CA LYS A 13 -11.05 -4.76 4.62
C LYS A 13 -11.51 -4.49 3.19
N GLN A 14 -10.77 -3.64 2.48
CA GLN A 14 -11.07 -3.28 1.09
C GLN A 14 -10.95 -4.48 0.16
N PHE A 15 -9.84 -5.22 0.24
CA PHE A 15 -9.56 -6.40 -0.56
C PHE A 15 -10.62 -7.48 -0.32
N SER A 16 -10.96 -7.76 0.95
CA SER A 16 -12.02 -8.70 1.29
C SER A 16 -13.36 -8.26 0.70
N ARG A 17 -13.74 -6.99 0.85
CA ARG A 17 -14.99 -6.44 0.30
C ARG A 17 -15.07 -6.57 -1.22
N LEU A 18 -14.00 -6.23 -1.94
CA LEU A 18 -13.93 -6.28 -3.41
C LEU A 18 -13.90 -7.72 -3.95
N THR A 19 -13.23 -8.63 -3.23
CA THR A 19 -13.06 -10.01 -3.67
C THR A 19 -14.17 -10.96 -3.23
N LYS A 20 -14.98 -10.59 -2.22
CA LYS A 20 -16.03 -11.44 -1.63
C LYS A 20 -17.00 -12.01 -2.66
N LYS A 21 -17.35 -11.24 -3.70
CA LYS A 21 -18.30 -11.66 -4.75
C LYS A 21 -17.67 -11.77 -6.14
N ASN A 22 -16.37 -11.53 -6.27
CA ASN A 22 -15.71 -11.47 -7.58
C ASN A 22 -14.39 -12.27 -7.57
N ALA A 23 -14.52 -13.58 -7.86
CA ALA A 23 -13.39 -14.51 -7.91
C ALA A 23 -12.38 -14.16 -9.02
N VAL A 24 -12.86 -13.65 -10.16
CA VAL A 24 -12.02 -13.22 -11.28
C VAL A 24 -11.14 -12.04 -10.87
N PHE A 25 -11.74 -11.03 -10.23
CA PHE A 25 -10.99 -9.89 -9.71
C PHE A 25 -9.96 -10.32 -8.66
N LYS A 26 -10.32 -11.27 -7.78
CA LYS A 26 -9.39 -11.82 -6.79
C LYS A 26 -8.15 -12.43 -7.44
N GLU A 27 -8.32 -13.20 -8.50
CA GLU A 27 -7.19 -13.82 -9.21
C GLU A 27 -6.32 -12.76 -9.92
N GLN A 28 -6.94 -11.79 -10.59
CA GLN A 28 -6.24 -10.69 -11.26
C GLN A 28 -5.44 -9.85 -10.25
N ALA A 29 -6.07 -9.48 -9.13
CA ALA A 29 -5.41 -8.76 -8.04
C ALA A 29 -4.25 -9.57 -7.46
N ALA A 30 -4.43 -10.87 -7.21
CA ALA A 30 -3.36 -11.73 -6.72
C ALA A 30 -2.17 -11.83 -7.70
N LYS A 31 -2.42 -11.92 -9.02
CA LYS A 31 -1.37 -11.90 -10.04
C LYS A 31 -0.60 -10.57 -10.02
N LYS A 32 -1.31 -9.44 -9.93
CA LYS A 32 -0.70 -8.10 -9.87
C LYS A 32 0.11 -7.89 -8.59
N ILE A 33 -0.42 -8.29 -7.44
CA ILE A 33 0.29 -8.25 -6.14
C ILE A 33 1.58 -9.07 -6.21
N LYS A 34 1.54 -10.29 -6.77
CA LYS A 34 2.75 -11.09 -6.99
C LYS A 34 3.75 -10.37 -7.89
N GLY A 35 3.29 -9.72 -8.95
CA GLY A 35 4.13 -8.89 -9.83
C GLY A 35 4.80 -7.75 -9.07
N ILE A 36 4.06 -7.02 -8.23
CA ILE A 36 4.60 -5.93 -7.39
C ILE A 36 5.65 -6.48 -6.41
N VAL A 37 5.41 -7.64 -5.80
CA VAL A 37 6.38 -8.25 -4.87
C VAL A 37 7.68 -8.65 -5.56
N LEU A 38 7.61 -9.07 -6.82
CA LEU A 38 8.78 -9.42 -7.63
C LEU A 38 9.53 -8.18 -8.13
N ASN A 39 8.77 -7.16 -8.55
CA ASN A 39 9.32 -5.89 -9.00
C ASN A 39 8.40 -4.74 -8.57
N PRO A 40 8.65 -4.11 -7.40
CA PRO A 40 7.78 -3.05 -6.89
C PRO A 40 7.99 -1.71 -7.62
N GLU A 41 8.94 -1.63 -8.55
CA GLU A 41 9.16 -0.43 -9.35
C GLU A 41 8.21 -0.33 -10.56
N ILE A 42 7.43 -1.38 -10.84
CA ILE A 42 6.43 -1.37 -11.93
C ILE A 42 5.29 -0.38 -11.72
N GLY A 43 5.05 0.05 -10.47
CA GLY A 43 4.00 1.01 -10.14
C GLY A 43 4.42 2.43 -10.46
N MET A 44 3.47 3.20 -10.99
CA MET A 44 3.66 4.61 -11.26
C MET A 44 3.86 5.36 -9.94
N PRO A 45 4.97 6.11 -9.77
CA PRO A 45 5.19 6.92 -8.58
C PRO A 45 4.16 8.05 -8.50
N LYS A 46 3.63 8.28 -7.31
CA LYS A 46 2.75 9.41 -7.04
C LYS A 46 3.57 10.69 -6.80
N THR A 47 2.97 11.84 -7.07
CA THR A 47 3.59 13.17 -6.93
C THR A 47 3.01 13.97 -5.76
N HIS A 48 3.61 15.13 -5.46
CA HIS A 48 3.17 16.07 -4.43
C HIS A 48 3.02 15.45 -3.04
N LYS A 49 1.83 15.58 -2.43
CA LYS A 49 1.50 15.12 -1.06
C LYS A 49 1.63 13.60 -0.88
N LEU A 50 1.76 12.85 -1.98
CA LEU A 50 1.80 11.39 -2.01
C LEU A 50 3.14 10.85 -2.52
N ARG A 51 4.14 11.73 -2.60
CA ARG A 51 5.50 11.37 -3.01
C ARG A 51 6.00 10.25 -2.10
N GLY A 52 6.52 9.18 -2.71
CA GLY A 52 6.94 7.95 -2.00
C GLY A 52 5.91 6.80 -2.06
N LEU A 53 4.65 7.08 -2.40
CA LEU A 53 3.68 6.04 -2.76
C LEU A 53 3.77 5.70 -4.25
N ARG A 54 3.41 4.46 -4.59
CA ARG A 54 3.28 3.95 -5.94
C ARG A 54 1.86 3.41 -6.15
N SER A 55 1.35 3.58 -7.36
CA SER A 55 0.07 2.98 -7.76
C SER A 55 0.22 2.09 -8.99
N LEU A 56 -0.51 0.99 -9.01
CA LEU A 56 -0.60 0.09 -10.16
C LEU A 56 -2.06 -0.23 -10.48
N HIS A 57 -2.39 -0.25 -11.77
CA HIS A 57 -3.72 -0.66 -12.22
C HIS A 57 -3.83 -2.19 -12.17
N ILE A 58 -4.88 -2.68 -11.49
CA ILE A 58 -5.23 -4.09 -11.49
C ILE A 58 -6.09 -4.40 -12.71
N THR A 59 -7.10 -3.57 -12.95
CA THR A 59 -8.00 -3.60 -14.12
C THR A 59 -8.22 -2.17 -14.64
N ASP A 60 -9.08 -1.97 -15.64
CA ASP A 60 -9.44 -0.64 -16.16
C ASP A 60 -9.93 0.34 -15.08
N HIS A 61 -10.56 -0.19 -14.03
CA HIS A 61 -11.29 0.62 -13.04
C HIS A 61 -10.64 0.60 -11.66
N PHE A 62 -9.88 -0.45 -11.33
CA PHE A 62 -9.33 -0.67 -9.99
C PHE A 62 -7.82 -0.43 -9.93
N VAL A 63 -7.40 0.29 -8.89
CA VAL A 63 -6.00 0.60 -8.62
C VAL A 63 -5.60 0.07 -7.24
N VAL A 64 -4.34 -0.33 -7.12
CA VAL A 64 -3.69 -0.63 -5.84
C VAL A 64 -2.64 0.42 -5.56
N VAL A 65 -2.64 0.93 -4.34
CA VAL A 65 -1.66 1.87 -3.81
C VAL A 65 -0.80 1.15 -2.79
N TYR A 66 0.51 1.26 -2.94
CA TYR A 66 1.49 0.63 -2.08
C TYR A 66 2.73 1.51 -1.93
N MET A 67 3.59 1.15 -1.00
CA MET A 67 4.87 1.81 -0.78
C MET A 67 5.97 0.79 -0.56
N ILE A 68 7.20 1.22 -0.81
CA ILE A 68 8.38 0.40 -0.56
C ILE A 68 9.06 0.93 0.68
N PHE A 69 9.27 0.07 1.66
CA PHE A 69 10.02 0.40 2.87
C PHE A 69 11.06 -0.69 3.12
N LYS A 70 12.35 -0.35 2.97
CA LYS A 70 13.45 -1.35 2.96
C LYS A 70 13.14 -2.47 1.94
N ASP A 71 13.14 -3.72 2.36
CA ASP A 71 12.77 -4.89 1.55
C ASP A 71 11.27 -5.27 1.67
N LEU A 72 10.43 -4.35 2.12
CA LEU A 72 9.00 -4.55 2.31
C LEU A 72 8.18 -3.80 1.27
N VAL A 73 7.12 -4.44 0.79
CA VAL A 73 6.06 -3.80 0.01
C VAL A 73 4.83 -3.71 0.90
N ILE A 74 4.50 -2.50 1.34
CA ILE A 74 3.35 -2.25 2.20
C ILE A 74 2.18 -1.82 1.31
N PHE A 75 1.17 -2.68 1.24
CA PHE A 75 -0.09 -2.43 0.53
C PHE A 75 -1.00 -1.59 1.40
N VAL A 76 -1.31 -0.38 0.92
CA VAL A 76 -2.01 0.64 1.67
C VAL A 76 -3.49 0.64 1.32
N GLU A 77 -3.79 0.63 0.02
CA GLU A 77 -5.15 0.81 -0.47
C GLU A 77 -5.42 0.06 -1.77
N ILE A 78 -6.68 -0.38 -1.93
CA ILE A 78 -7.19 -0.96 -3.16
C ILE A 78 -8.64 -0.50 -3.33
N ASP A 79 -8.91 0.22 -4.41
CA ASP A 79 -10.27 0.67 -4.75
C ASP A 79 -10.38 1.13 -6.21
N HIS A 80 -11.58 1.53 -6.61
CA HIS A 80 -11.83 2.21 -7.87
C HIS A 80 -11.02 3.51 -7.95
N HIS A 81 -10.45 3.84 -9.12
CA HIS A 81 -9.56 5.00 -9.28
C HIS A 81 -10.18 6.34 -8.81
N ASP A 82 -11.49 6.53 -9.02
CA ASP A 82 -12.23 7.71 -8.50
C ASP A 82 -12.25 7.81 -6.97
N ASN A 83 -12.32 6.67 -6.28
CA ASN A 83 -12.44 6.62 -4.84
C ASN A 83 -11.07 6.59 -4.15
N ALA A 84 -10.10 5.91 -4.78
CA ALA A 84 -8.74 5.80 -4.26
C ALA A 84 -8.07 7.17 -4.11
N TYR A 85 -8.35 8.13 -5.00
CA TYR A 85 -7.72 9.45 -4.90
C TYR A 85 -8.17 10.23 -3.66
N ARG A 86 -9.43 10.07 -3.24
CA ARG A 86 -9.98 10.73 -2.05
C ARG A 86 -9.51 10.07 -0.76
N ALA A 87 -9.47 8.74 -0.74
CA ALA A 87 -9.06 8.01 0.46
C ALA A 87 -7.55 8.11 0.71
N VAL A 88 -6.76 8.46 -0.31
CA VAL A 88 -5.32 8.67 -0.13
C VAL A 88 -4.99 9.94 0.70
N GLU A 89 -5.91 10.89 0.87
CA GLU A 89 -5.78 11.93 1.89
C GLU A 89 -5.85 11.32 3.32
N GLY A 90 -4.87 11.63 4.16
CA GLY A 90 -4.77 11.05 5.51
C GLY A 90 -4.25 9.61 5.56
N VAL A 91 -3.84 9.01 4.43
CA VAL A 91 -3.18 7.69 4.40
C VAL A 91 -2.01 7.61 5.36
N MET A 92 -1.15 8.64 5.38
CA MET A 92 0.04 8.64 6.21
C MET A 92 -0.30 8.52 7.69
N GLN A 93 -1.33 9.23 8.14
CA GLN A 93 -1.82 9.14 9.52
C GLN A 93 -2.40 7.76 9.81
N ARG A 94 -3.25 7.23 8.90
CA ARG A 94 -3.82 5.88 9.03
C ARG A 94 -2.75 4.79 9.11
N LEU A 95 -1.63 4.93 8.41
CA LEU A 95 -0.52 3.98 8.45
C LEU A 95 0.18 3.99 9.81
N VAL A 96 0.39 5.17 10.38
CA VAL A 96 1.01 5.33 11.70
C VAL A 96 0.07 4.82 12.82
N ASP A 97 -1.23 4.86 12.60
CA ASP A 97 -2.24 4.40 13.57
C ASP A 97 -2.68 2.93 13.34
N ASP A 98 -2.16 2.24 12.32
CA ASP A 98 -2.55 0.86 12.01
C ASP A 98 -1.84 -0.15 12.92
N GLU A 99 -2.52 -0.55 14.00
CA GLU A 99 -1.98 -1.48 15.01
C GLU A 99 -1.48 -2.80 14.41
N LYS A 100 -2.18 -3.35 13.41
CA LYS A 100 -1.78 -4.60 12.74
C LYS A 100 -0.47 -4.39 11.97
N LEU A 101 -0.35 -3.29 11.23
CA LEU A 101 0.87 -2.94 10.52
C LEU A 101 2.02 -2.79 11.50
N LEU A 102 1.87 -1.96 12.53
CA LEU A 102 2.90 -1.71 13.53
C LEU A 102 3.33 -3.00 14.23
N ALA A 103 2.39 -3.82 14.69
CA ALA A 103 2.70 -5.11 15.31
C ALA A 103 3.41 -6.07 14.35
N THR A 104 3.14 -5.98 13.05
CA THR A 104 3.83 -6.79 12.03
C THR A 104 5.25 -6.29 11.81
N LEU A 105 5.45 -4.97 11.72
CA LEU A 105 6.77 -4.36 11.60
C LEU A 105 7.65 -4.68 12.82
N GLN A 106 7.11 -4.57 14.04
CA GLN A 106 7.82 -4.93 15.27
C GLN A 106 8.27 -6.39 15.29
N ARG A 107 7.41 -7.32 14.84
CA ARG A 107 7.78 -8.76 14.70
C ARG A 107 8.90 -8.99 13.68
N MET A 108 9.12 -8.05 12.77
CA MET A 108 10.21 -8.08 11.78
C MET A 108 11.45 -7.30 12.25
N GLY A 109 11.47 -6.80 13.49
CA GLY A 109 12.58 -6.02 14.06
C GLY A 109 12.58 -4.55 13.66
N ILE A 110 11.49 -4.03 13.10
CA ILE A 110 11.33 -2.62 12.72
C ILE A 110 10.60 -1.89 13.84
N THR A 111 11.20 -0.82 14.35
CA THR A 111 10.57 -0.01 15.41
C THR A 111 9.50 0.92 14.84
N ASN A 112 8.50 1.24 15.67
CA ASN A 112 7.45 2.18 15.26
C ASN A 112 8.05 3.56 14.95
N GLU A 113 9.07 3.99 15.70
CA GLU A 113 9.77 5.26 15.46
C GLU A 113 10.45 5.31 14.11
N GLU A 114 11.12 4.23 13.70
CA GLU A 114 11.77 4.12 12.39
C GLU A 114 10.74 4.24 11.26
N PHE A 115 9.61 3.54 11.41
CA PHE A 115 8.52 3.62 10.45
C PHE A 115 7.88 5.02 10.41
N VAL A 116 7.59 5.62 11.55
CA VAL A 116 7.03 6.99 11.65
C VAL A 116 7.98 8.01 11.02
N HIS A 117 9.28 7.90 11.27
CA HIS A 117 10.28 8.77 10.67
C HIS A 117 10.28 8.65 9.15
N PHE A 118 10.18 7.43 8.63
CA PHE A 118 10.03 7.19 7.19
C PHE A 118 8.76 7.82 6.62
N ILE A 119 7.60 7.60 7.25
CA ILE A 119 6.32 8.18 6.83
C ILE A 119 6.37 9.72 6.83
N ARG A 120 7.04 10.32 7.83
CA ARG A 120 7.26 11.77 7.88
C ARG A 120 8.19 12.24 6.77
N ALA A 121 9.28 11.52 6.49
CA ALA A 121 10.22 11.89 5.43
C ALA A 121 9.54 11.94 4.05
N ILE A 122 8.68 10.95 3.75
CA ILE A 122 7.91 10.94 2.49
C ILE A 122 6.79 12.00 2.47
N GLY A 123 6.15 12.28 3.61
CA GLY A 123 5.05 13.25 3.74
C GLY A 123 5.49 14.73 3.80
N LEU A 124 6.66 15.03 4.35
CA LEU A 124 7.22 16.38 4.52
C LEU A 124 7.90 16.93 3.26
N SER A 125 8.06 16.11 2.22
CA SER A 125 8.71 16.49 0.94
C SER A 125 7.87 17.43 0.05
N GLY A 126 6.84 18.08 0.62
CA GLY A 126 5.86 18.91 -0.08
C GLY A 126 5.73 20.32 0.48
N HIS A 127 6.80 20.86 1.07
CA HIS A 127 6.93 22.29 1.38
C HIS A 127 7.70 23.02 0.28
#